data_AF-C6VUE1-F1
#
_entry.id   AF-C6VUE1-F1
#
_cell.length_a   1.000
_cell.length_b   1.000
_cell.length_c   1.000
_cell.angle_alpha   90.00
_cell.angle_beta   90.00
_cell.angle_gamma   90.00
#
_symmetry.space_group_name_H-M   'P 1'
#
loop_
_entity.id
_entity.type
_entity.pdbx_description
1 polymer ?
#
loop_
_entity_poly.entity_id
_entity_poly.type
_entity_poly.pdbx_seq_one_letter_code
_entity_poly.pdbx_strand_id
1 'polypeptide(L)'
;MSLFEWIFESRNPGPVGKMGTKNDEPDGDGPPPRKWVIYVTAFIGLLLAGFVLYLIFQSRPRDGGTWVVRLCLFAAYVIASHFLNPMPDRSNIGWAGGLIDNPFRISDDFNRALLLFQLLLLPGKLIAYGLVISWFLCRNLWQKMVANRM
;
A
#
# COMPACT_ATOMS: atom_id res chain seq x y z
N MET A 1 -19.16 2.28 -16.06
CA MET A 1 -19.60 3.19 -17.15
C MET A 1 -20.74 2.59 -17.97
N SER A 2 -21.88 2.41 -17.31
CA SER A 2 -23.17 2.10 -17.90
C SER A 2 -23.84 3.37 -18.49
N LEU A 3 -24.71 3.22 -19.49
CA LEU A 3 -25.55 4.33 -19.99
C LEU A 3 -26.47 4.90 -18.89
N PHE A 4 -26.92 4.04 -17.96
CA PHE A 4 -27.81 4.43 -16.87
C PHE A 4 -27.09 5.27 -15.81
N GLU A 5 -25.85 4.94 -15.49
CA GLU A 5 -24.95 5.71 -14.62
C GLU A 5 -24.80 7.17 -15.07
N TRP A 6 -24.58 7.40 -16.38
CA TRP A 6 -24.45 8.75 -16.93
C TRP A 6 -25.76 9.53 -16.85
N ILE A 7 -26.90 8.88 -17.07
CA ILE A 7 -28.21 9.56 -17.04
C ILE A 7 -28.64 9.92 -15.60
N PHE A 8 -28.40 9.03 -14.62
CA PHE A 8 -28.94 9.20 -13.26
C PHE A 8 -27.99 9.92 -12.29
N GLU A 9 -26.67 9.84 -12.47
CA GLU A 9 -25.70 10.44 -11.53
C GLU A 9 -24.85 11.59 -12.10
N SER A 10 -24.95 11.91 -13.41
CA SER A 10 -24.10 12.95 -14.02
C SER A 10 -24.26 14.36 -13.43
N ARG A 11 -25.39 14.67 -12.76
CA ARG A 11 -25.65 16.00 -12.17
C ARG A 11 -25.46 16.06 -10.66
N ASN A 12 -25.42 14.93 -9.96
CA ASN A 12 -25.24 14.89 -8.51
C ASN A 12 -24.56 13.56 -8.10
N PRO A 13 -23.23 13.45 -8.28
CA PRO A 13 -22.52 12.23 -7.94
C PRO A 13 -22.64 11.94 -6.44
N GLY A 14 -22.87 10.68 -6.09
CA GLY A 14 -22.81 10.21 -4.71
C GLY A 14 -21.43 10.43 -4.07
N PRO A 15 -21.29 10.20 -2.75
CA PRO A 15 -20.04 10.42 -2.05
C PRO A 15 -18.94 9.51 -2.63
N VAL A 16 -17.78 10.13 -2.90
CA VAL A 16 -16.59 9.48 -3.44
C VAL A 16 -15.46 9.61 -2.42
N GLY A 17 -14.73 8.51 -2.24
CA GLY A 17 -13.51 8.45 -1.46
C GLY A 17 -12.44 9.39 -2.01
N LYS A 18 -11.39 9.60 -1.21
CA LYS A 18 -10.31 10.52 -1.56
C LYS A 18 -9.00 9.79 -1.71
N MET A 19 -8.12 10.34 -2.54
CA MET A 19 -6.72 9.95 -2.54
C MET A 19 -6.00 10.78 -1.49
N GLY A 20 -5.78 10.20 -0.33
CA GLY A 20 -4.98 10.80 0.73
C GLY A 20 -3.50 10.59 0.50
N THR A 21 -2.71 11.40 1.18
CA THR A 21 -1.28 11.18 1.41
C THR A 21 -1.08 10.60 2.81
N LYS A 22 0.11 10.08 3.10
CA LYS A 22 0.46 9.56 4.44
C LYS A 22 0.14 10.56 5.58
N ASN A 23 0.15 11.86 5.31
CA ASN A 23 -0.15 12.91 6.29
C ASN A 23 -1.65 13.04 6.60
N ASP A 24 -2.52 12.46 5.78
CA ASP A 24 -3.98 12.51 5.93
C ASP A 24 -4.53 11.31 6.71
N GLU A 25 -3.70 10.29 6.96
CA GLU A 25 -4.03 9.19 7.87
C GLU A 25 -4.00 9.78 9.30
N PRO A 26 -5.08 9.69 10.09
CA PRO A 26 -5.07 10.21 11.45
C PRO A 26 -4.05 9.40 12.25
N ASP A 27 -2.85 9.96 12.41
CA ASP A 27 -1.84 9.48 13.33
C ASP A 27 -2.41 9.58 14.75
N GLY A 28 -3.02 8.49 15.23
CA GLY A 28 -2.89 8.16 16.65
C GLY A 28 -4.04 8.44 17.62
N ASP A 29 -5.28 8.11 17.28
CA ASP A 29 -6.33 7.93 18.31
C ASP A 29 -6.42 6.47 18.82
N GLY A 30 -5.65 5.56 18.22
CA GLY A 30 -5.62 4.15 18.58
C GLY A 30 -4.57 3.84 19.67
N PRO A 31 -4.78 2.80 20.50
CA PRO A 31 -3.76 2.36 21.44
C PRO A 31 -2.48 1.99 20.68
N PRO A 32 -1.29 2.23 21.28
CA PRO A 32 -0.02 1.94 20.62
C PRO A 32 0.04 0.47 20.18
N PRO A 33 0.58 0.18 18.99
CA PRO A 33 0.63 -1.18 18.48
C PRO A 33 1.39 -2.08 19.44
N ARG A 34 0.85 -3.28 19.69
CA ARG A 34 1.49 -4.26 20.56
C ARG A 34 2.88 -4.59 20.00
N LYS A 35 3.90 -4.71 20.88
CA LYS A 35 5.30 -4.94 20.48
C LYS A 35 5.48 -6.10 19.47
N TRP A 36 4.73 -7.18 19.62
CA TRP A 36 4.80 -8.33 18.70
C TRP A 36 4.37 -7.96 17.26
N VAL A 37 3.42 -7.04 17.09
CA VAL A 37 2.96 -6.58 15.77
C VAL A 37 4.10 -5.89 15.03
N ILE A 38 4.93 -5.11 15.73
CA ILE A 38 6.10 -4.44 15.15
C ILE A 38 7.06 -5.48 14.56
N TYR A 39 7.37 -6.54 15.31
CA TYR A 39 8.26 -7.61 14.82
C TYR A 39 7.65 -8.41 13.67
N VAL A 40 6.35 -8.72 13.73
CA VAL A 40 5.64 -9.43 12.67
C VAL A 40 5.60 -8.60 11.38
N THR A 41 5.29 -7.31 11.46
CA THR A 41 5.30 -6.40 10.30
C THR A 41 6.69 -6.28 9.70
N ALA A 42 7.73 -6.16 10.54
CA ALA A 42 9.12 -6.16 10.09
C ALA A 42 9.46 -7.46 9.33
N PHE A 43 9.13 -8.61 9.92
CA PHE A 43 9.40 -9.92 9.33
C PHE A 43 8.67 -10.12 8.00
N ILE A 44 7.36 -9.85 7.95
CA ILE A 44 6.55 -9.98 6.73
C ILE A 44 7.05 -9.02 5.65
N GLY A 45 7.34 -7.77 5.99
CA GLY A 45 7.85 -6.79 5.03
C GLY A 45 9.19 -7.19 4.44
N LEU A 46 10.12 -7.71 5.26
CA LEU A 46 11.40 -8.24 4.78
C LEU A 46 11.25 -9.50 3.92
N LEU A 47 10.33 -10.40 4.30
CA LEU A 47 10.04 -11.61 3.52
C LEU A 47 9.50 -11.23 2.13
N LEU A 48 8.53 -10.32 2.07
CA LEU A 48 7.99 -9.82 0.80
C LEU A 48 9.06 -9.12 -0.04
N ALA A 49 9.87 -8.26 0.58
CA ALA A 49 10.98 -7.60 -0.12
C ALA A 49 11.98 -8.62 -0.69
N GLY A 50 12.39 -9.60 0.13
CA GLY A 50 13.28 -10.68 -0.27
C GLY A 50 12.71 -11.53 -1.41
N PHE A 51 11.41 -11.84 -1.36
CA PHE A 51 10.72 -12.58 -2.42
C PHE A 51 10.71 -11.81 -3.74
N VAL A 52 10.39 -10.52 -3.72
CA VAL A 52 10.41 -9.70 -4.94
C VAL A 52 11.83 -9.55 -5.50
N LEU A 53 12.82 -9.31 -4.65
CA LEU A 53 14.23 -9.28 -5.08
C LEU A 53 14.67 -10.62 -5.67
N TYR A 54 14.26 -11.73 -5.07
CA TYR A 54 14.50 -13.07 -5.62
C TYR A 54 13.92 -13.19 -7.04
N LEU A 55 12.68 -12.78 -7.28
CA LEU A 55 12.08 -12.81 -8.63
C LEU A 55 12.83 -11.91 -9.63
N ILE A 56 13.27 -10.73 -9.19
CA ILE A 56 14.03 -9.79 -10.02
C ILE A 56 15.36 -10.41 -10.47
N PHE A 57 16.09 -11.06 -9.57
CA PHE A 57 17.43 -11.62 -9.86
C PHE A 57 17.42 -13.05 -10.40
N GLN A 58 16.38 -13.86 -10.10
CA GLN A 58 16.24 -15.22 -10.65
C GLN A 58 16.06 -15.18 -12.17
N SER A 59 15.39 -14.14 -12.66
CA SER A 59 15.27 -13.87 -14.08
C SER A 59 16.64 -13.50 -14.63
N ARG A 60 17.48 -14.48 -15.01
CA ARG A 60 18.76 -14.24 -15.70
C ARG A 60 18.46 -13.52 -17.02
N PRO A 61 18.58 -12.19 -17.10
CA PRO A 61 18.27 -11.52 -18.34
C PRO A 61 19.47 -11.72 -19.27
N ARG A 62 19.19 -11.93 -20.56
CA ARG A 62 20.26 -12.02 -21.58
C ARG A 62 21.08 -10.72 -21.63
N ASP A 63 20.45 -9.61 -21.26
CA ASP A 63 21.01 -8.27 -21.26
C ASP A 63 21.12 -7.71 -19.83
N GLY A 64 22.32 -7.28 -19.44
CA GLY A 64 22.60 -6.77 -18.09
C GLY A 64 21.80 -5.54 -17.66
N GLY A 65 21.04 -4.88 -18.55
CA GLY A 65 20.23 -3.71 -18.20
C GLY A 65 18.87 -4.03 -17.57
N THR A 66 18.32 -5.23 -17.78
CA THR A 66 16.92 -5.52 -17.42
C THR A 66 16.66 -5.55 -15.91
N TRP A 67 17.61 -6.04 -15.11
CA TRP A 67 17.44 -6.10 -13.65
C TRP A 67 17.50 -4.71 -13.00
N VAL A 68 18.29 -3.79 -13.55
CA VAL A 68 18.35 -2.39 -13.08
C VAL A 68 17.00 -1.72 -13.25
N VAL A 69 16.37 -1.84 -14.42
CA VAL A 69 15.03 -1.28 -14.67
C VAL A 69 14.01 -1.86 -13.69
N ARG A 70 14.04 -3.17 -13.45
CA ARG A 70 13.14 -3.83 -12.50
C ARG A 70 13.34 -3.36 -11.06
N LEU A 71 14.59 -3.15 -10.63
CA LEU A 71 14.89 -2.56 -9.32
C LEU A 71 14.38 -1.13 -9.22
N CYS A 72 14.57 -0.31 -10.24
CA CYS A 72 14.05 1.06 -10.28
C CYS A 72 12.52 1.09 -10.17
N LEU A 73 11.83 0.22 -10.93
CA LEU A 73 10.37 0.08 -10.86
C LEU A 73 9.91 -0.40 -9.49
N PHE A 74 10.59 -1.37 -8.90
CA PHE A 74 10.29 -1.86 -7.56
C PHE A 74 10.48 -0.77 -6.50
N ALA A 75 11.59 -0.02 -6.55
CA ALA A 75 11.83 1.10 -5.66
C ALA A 75 10.76 2.19 -5.81
N ALA A 76 10.42 2.56 -7.05
CA ALA A 76 9.35 3.51 -7.33
C ALA A 76 7.99 3.03 -6.78
N TYR A 77 7.67 1.74 -6.94
CA TYR A 77 6.46 1.13 -6.39
C TYR A 77 6.42 1.18 -4.86
N VAL A 78 7.51 0.84 -4.16
CA VAL A 78 7.57 0.89 -2.69
C VAL A 78 7.45 2.33 -2.19
N ILE A 79 8.13 3.28 -2.84
CA ILE A 79 8.04 4.71 -2.51
C ILE A 79 6.60 5.22 -2.72
N ALA A 80 6.02 4.96 -3.89
CA ALA A 80 4.65 5.37 -4.20
C ALA A 80 3.66 4.77 -3.19
N SER A 81 3.79 3.47 -2.89
CA SER A 81 2.95 2.80 -1.89
C SER A 81 3.09 3.40 -0.50
N HIS A 82 4.28 3.86 -0.12
CA HIS A 82 4.50 4.52 1.17
C HIS A 82 3.76 5.85 1.32
N PHE A 83 3.67 6.63 0.24
CA PHE A 83 3.09 7.97 0.28
C PHE A 83 1.61 8.01 -0.10
N LEU A 84 1.16 7.11 -0.97
CA LEU A 84 -0.20 7.06 -1.48
C LEU A 84 -1.14 6.33 -0.51
N ASN A 85 -2.24 6.98 -0.13
CA ASN A 85 -3.26 6.38 0.73
C ASN A 85 -4.66 6.49 0.11
N PRO A 86 -5.08 5.51 -0.72
CA PRO A 86 -6.45 5.47 -1.21
C PRO A 86 -7.42 5.26 -0.04
N MET A 87 -8.35 6.20 0.15
CA MET A 87 -9.41 6.15 1.16
C MET A 87 -10.77 6.01 0.47
N PRO A 88 -11.16 4.81 0.02
CA PRO A 88 -12.47 4.59 -0.59
C PRO A 88 -13.59 4.81 0.43
N ASP A 89 -14.70 5.40 -0.01
CA ASP A 89 -15.91 5.45 0.83
C ASP A 89 -16.60 4.08 0.81
N ARG A 90 -16.49 3.35 1.92
CA ARG A 90 -17.06 2.00 2.07
C ARG A 90 -18.58 1.98 2.23
N SER A 91 -19.22 3.13 2.41
CA SER A 91 -20.69 3.21 2.39
C SER A 91 -21.26 3.14 0.97
N ASN A 92 -20.41 3.30 -0.05
CA ASN A 92 -20.82 3.42 -1.46
C ASN A 92 -19.89 2.63 -2.41
N ILE A 93 -19.80 1.32 -2.17
CA ILE A 93 -19.03 0.35 -2.97
C ILE A 93 -19.95 -0.77 -3.51
N GLY A 94 -21.12 -0.42 -4.05
CA GLY A 94 -21.98 -1.39 -4.74
C GLY A 94 -22.61 -2.45 -3.80
N TRP A 95 -23.08 -3.56 -4.38
CA TRP A 95 -23.73 -4.63 -3.63
C TRP A 95 -22.73 -5.73 -3.22
N ALA A 96 -23.04 -6.43 -2.13
CA ALA A 96 -22.17 -7.45 -1.53
C ALA A 96 -20.73 -6.94 -1.25
N GLY A 97 -20.58 -5.67 -0.86
CA GLY A 97 -19.29 -5.07 -0.51
C GLY A 97 -18.34 -4.82 -1.69
N GLY A 98 -18.87 -4.62 -2.89
CA GLY A 98 -18.10 -4.27 -4.10
C GLY A 98 -17.96 -5.39 -5.13
N LEU A 99 -18.55 -6.56 -4.84
CA LEU A 99 -18.56 -7.71 -5.73
C LEU A 99 -19.54 -7.55 -6.90
N ILE A 100 -20.63 -6.83 -6.67
CA ILE A 100 -21.66 -6.57 -7.70
C ILE A 100 -21.74 -5.06 -7.91
N ASP A 101 -21.53 -4.66 -9.15
CA ASP A 101 -21.56 -3.28 -9.61
C ASP A 101 -22.96 -2.69 -9.49
N ASN A 102 -23.07 -1.44 -9.05
CA ASN A 102 -24.34 -0.73 -9.08
C ASN A 102 -24.51 0.02 -10.42
N PRO A 103 -25.35 -0.46 -11.35
CA PRO A 103 -25.41 0.06 -12.73
C PRO A 103 -25.99 1.49 -12.83
N PHE A 104 -26.34 2.10 -11.70
CA PHE A 104 -26.93 3.44 -11.59
C PHE A 104 -26.00 4.46 -10.92
N ARG A 105 -24.83 4.08 -10.40
CA ARG A 105 -23.95 4.97 -9.63
C ARG A 105 -22.51 4.98 -10.14
N ILE A 106 -22.09 6.10 -10.71
CA ILE A 106 -20.70 6.36 -11.14
C ILE A 106 -19.78 6.49 -9.93
N SER A 107 -20.31 7.01 -8.82
CA SER A 107 -19.57 7.14 -7.56
C SER A 107 -19.09 5.78 -7.01
N ASP A 108 -19.79 4.69 -7.33
CA ASP A 108 -19.41 3.31 -6.99
C ASP A 108 -18.13 2.88 -7.72
N ASP A 109 -18.07 3.09 -9.04
CA ASP A 109 -16.90 2.79 -9.88
C ASP A 109 -15.62 3.44 -9.32
N PHE A 110 -15.70 4.71 -8.90
CA PHE A 110 -14.56 5.41 -8.30
C PHE A 110 -14.14 4.83 -6.94
N ASN A 111 -15.09 4.46 -6.08
CA ASN A 111 -14.77 3.85 -4.79
C ASN A 111 -14.19 2.43 -4.95
N ARG A 112 -14.69 1.65 -5.90
CA ARG A 112 -14.13 0.32 -6.26
C ARG A 112 -12.72 0.44 -6.84
N ALA A 113 -12.47 1.45 -7.68
CA ALA A 113 -11.12 1.74 -8.18
C ALA A 113 -10.15 2.12 -7.04
N LEU A 114 -10.59 2.96 -6.09
CA LEU A 114 -9.79 3.29 -4.91
C LEU A 114 -9.50 2.08 -4.02
N LEU A 115 -10.47 1.17 -3.85
CA LEU A 115 -10.29 -0.09 -3.13
C LEU A 115 -9.29 -1.01 -3.84
N LEU A 116 -9.35 -1.09 -5.18
CA LEU A 116 -8.37 -1.82 -5.97
C LEU A 116 -6.96 -1.22 -5.81
N PHE A 117 -6.83 0.11 -5.86
CA PHE A 117 -5.55 0.77 -5.58
C PHE A 117 -5.05 0.49 -4.16
N GLN A 118 -5.95 0.47 -3.18
CA GLN A 118 -5.60 0.13 -1.80
C GLN A 118 -5.03 -1.29 -1.70
N LEU A 119 -5.67 -2.26 -2.36
CA LEU A 119 -5.21 -3.64 -2.42
C LEU A 119 -3.87 -3.77 -3.17
N LEU A 120 -3.71 -3.05 -4.29
CA LEU A 120 -2.51 -3.07 -5.11
C LEU A 120 -1.30 -2.46 -4.40
N LEU A 121 -1.50 -1.40 -3.60
CA LEU A 121 -0.43 -0.71 -2.85
C LEU A 121 -0.12 -1.39 -1.51
N LEU A 122 -1.00 -2.26 -1.00
CA LEU A 122 -0.84 -2.91 0.30
C LEU A 122 0.48 -3.68 0.45
N PRO A 123 0.92 -4.52 -0.52
CA PRO A 123 2.21 -5.21 -0.41
C PRO A 123 3.38 -4.22 -0.33
N GLY A 124 3.37 -3.17 -1.15
CA GLY A 124 4.37 -2.11 -1.12
C GLY A 124 4.41 -1.36 0.21
N LYS A 125 3.24 -1.09 0.82
CA LYS A 125 3.15 -0.49 2.17
C LYS A 125 3.77 -1.38 3.24
N LEU A 126 3.46 -2.68 3.22
CA LEU A 126 4.02 -3.65 4.17
C LEU A 126 5.55 -3.73 4.04
N ILE A 127 6.06 -3.74 2.81
CA ILE A 127 7.52 -3.69 2.54
C ILE A 127 8.11 -2.40 3.10
N ALA A 128 7.54 -1.23 2.77
CA ALA A 128 8.04 0.06 3.22
C ALA A 128 8.08 0.16 4.76
N TYR A 129 6.98 -0.20 5.43
CA TYR A 129 6.94 -0.22 6.89
C TYR A 129 7.91 -1.23 7.48
N GLY A 130 8.00 -2.44 6.91
CA GLY A 130 8.93 -3.45 7.38
C GLY A 130 10.39 -3.00 7.28
N LEU A 131 10.77 -2.34 6.19
CA LEU A 131 12.11 -1.78 6.00
C LEU A 131 12.41 -0.66 7.02
N VAL A 132 11.48 0.27 7.21
CA VAL A 132 11.63 1.37 8.17
C VAL A 132 11.75 0.85 9.60
N ILE A 133 10.87 -0.07 10.01
CA ILE A 133 10.92 -0.69 11.34
C ILE A 133 12.25 -1.43 11.53
N SER A 134 12.66 -2.24 10.54
CA SER A 134 13.90 -3.00 10.60
C SER A 134 15.11 -2.09 10.72
N TRP A 135 15.14 -0.97 10.00
CA TRP A 135 16.18 0.05 10.12
C TRP A 135 16.28 0.60 11.55
N PHE A 136 15.14 0.99 12.14
CA PHE A 136 15.12 1.49 13.53
C PHE A 136 15.55 0.43 14.54
N LEU A 137 15.13 -0.82 14.37
CA LEU A 137 15.55 -1.93 15.23
C LEU A 137 17.07 -2.15 15.15
N CYS A 138 17.63 -2.23 13.94
CA CYS A 138 19.07 -2.38 13.73
C CYS A 138 19.86 -1.21 14.32
N ARG A 139 19.41 0.03 14.11
CA ARG A 139 20.04 1.23 14.69
C ARG A 139 20.06 1.18 16.21
N ASN A 140 18.94 0.82 16.84
CA ASN A 140 18.83 0.73 18.30
C ASN A 140 19.71 -0.38 18.87
N LEU A 141 19.79 -1.53 18.21
CA LEU A 141 20.68 -2.63 18.60
C LEU A 141 22.15 -2.24 18.48
N TRP A 142 22.52 -1.58 17.37
CA TRP A 142 23.86 -1.08 17.15
C TRP A 142 24.32 -0.12 18.26
N GLN A 143 23.48 0.86 18.60
CA GLN A 143 23.78 1.81 19.67
C GLN A 143 24.00 1.13 21.03
N LYS A 144 23.20 0.11 21.36
CA LYS A 144 23.39 -0.68 22.60
C LYS A 144 24.70 -1.46 22.60
N MET A 145 25.07 -2.07 21.47
CA MET A 145 26.33 -2.81 21.35
C MET A 145 27.56 -1.91 21.46
N VAL A 146 27.51 -0.70 20.88
CA VAL A 146 28.60 0.28 20.99
C VAL A 146 28.71 0.83 22.41
N ALA A 147 27.58 1.15 23.06
CA ALA A 147 27.55 1.65 24.43
C ALA A 147 28.11 0.65 25.45
N ASN A 148 27.88 -0.66 25.26
CA ASN A 148 28.41 -1.71 26.13
C ASN A 148 29.91 -2.01 25.92
N ARG A 149 30.56 -1.41 24.91
CA ARG A 149 32.01 -1.58 24.65
C ARG A 149 32.86 -0.44 25.21
N MET A 150 32.25 0.64 25.71
CA MET A 150 32.91 1.74 26.43
C MET A 150 32.73 1.56 27.93
#